data_AF-A0A7U4DNW8-F1
#
_entry.id   AF-A0A7U4DNW8-F1
#
_cell.length_a   1.000
_cell.length_b   1.000
_cell.length_c   1.000
_cell.angle_alpha   90.00
_cell.angle_beta   90.00
_cell.angle_gamma   90.00
#
_symmetry.space_group_name_H-M   'P 1'
#
loop_
_entity.id
_entity.type
_entity.pdbx_description
1 polymer ?
#
loop_
_entity_poly.entity_id
_entity_poly.type
_entity_poly.pdbx_seq_one_letter_code
_entity_poly.pdbx_strand_id
1 'polypeptide(L)'
;MEHEEKKQRPSWQEIEERKINLVKEKGSRVMRVNSPIGSTMFSILRQFDMAYANFKGRLGEMGGITYEEGAALMEEGREIVMAFSDFTARLSRRVNFRYYAPNEIKDYLELLKAQEKSEEASRDAEGAVSAES
;
A
#
# COMPACT_ATOMS: atom_id res chain seq x y z
N MET A 1 2.25 43.85 12.90
CA MET A 1 2.62 43.13 11.67
C MET A 1 3.22 41.80 12.10
N GLU A 2 2.44 40.74 12.05
CA GLU A 2 2.93 39.38 12.28
C GLU A 2 3.68 38.94 11.02
N HIS A 3 4.96 38.62 11.15
CA HIS A 3 5.74 38.05 10.07
C HIS A 3 5.40 36.56 9.96
N GLU A 4 4.72 36.17 8.88
CA GLU A 4 4.68 34.77 8.45
C GLU A 4 6.11 34.30 8.15
N GLU A 5 6.67 33.51 9.05
CA GLU A 5 7.91 32.79 8.81
C GLU A 5 7.70 31.80 7.65
N LYS A 6 8.17 32.18 6.46
CA LYS A 6 8.33 31.26 5.33
C LYS A 6 9.28 30.14 5.78
N LYS A 7 8.73 28.99 6.19
CA LYS A 7 9.51 27.76 6.45
C LYS A 7 10.29 27.40 5.18
N GLN A 8 11.57 27.78 5.14
CA GLN A 8 12.48 27.41 4.07
C GLN A 8 12.53 25.87 3.95
N ARG A 9 12.54 25.37 2.71
CA ARG A 9 12.75 23.94 2.47
C ARG A 9 14.17 23.59 2.97
N PRO A 10 14.30 22.62 3.88
CA PRO A 10 15.60 22.29 4.46
C PRO A 10 16.58 21.81 3.38
N SER A 11 17.85 22.12 3.58
CA SER A 11 18.93 21.69 2.71
C SER A 11 19.11 20.17 2.77
N TRP A 12 19.75 19.59 1.76
CA TRP A 12 20.02 18.14 1.73
C TRP A 12 20.86 17.68 2.93
N GLN A 13 21.80 18.51 3.38
CA GLN A 13 22.62 18.25 4.57
C GLN A 13 21.76 18.25 5.84
N GLU A 14 20.84 19.20 5.99
CA GLU A 14 19.93 19.27 7.14
C GLU A 14 18.94 18.11 7.20
N ILE A 15 18.49 17.62 6.04
CA ILE A 15 17.66 16.41 5.93
C ILE A 15 18.45 15.18 6.39
N GLU A 16 19.71 15.08 6.00
CA GLU A 16 20.60 13.97 6.36
C GLU A 16 20.93 13.99 7.86
N GLU A 17 21.24 15.15 8.43
CA GLU A 17 21.46 15.33 9.87
C GLU A 17 20.21 15.04 10.71
N ARG A 18 19.03 15.45 10.24
CA ARG A 18 17.76 15.08 10.90
C ARG A 18 17.55 13.58 10.89
N LYS A 19 17.82 12.91 9.77
CA LYS A 19 17.75 11.44 9.67
C LYS A 19 18.72 10.78 10.63
N ILE A 20 19.95 11.30 10.76
CA ILE A 20 20.98 10.81 11.71
C ILE A 20 20.56 11.01 13.17
N ASN A 21 19.93 12.15 13.50
CA ASN A 21 19.49 12.42 14.86
C ASN A 21 18.27 11.59 15.27
N LEU A 22 17.36 11.28 14.34
CA LEU A 22 16.25 10.33 14.57
C LEU A 22 16.74 8.91 14.96
N VAL A 23 17.95 8.53 14.54
CA VAL A 23 18.59 7.24 14.91
C VAL A 23 18.97 7.19 16.39
N LYS A 24 19.22 8.34 17.02
CA LYS A 24 19.62 8.42 18.43
C LYS A 24 18.44 8.20 19.38
N GLU A 25 17.21 8.18 18.87
CA GLU A 25 16.02 7.84 19.64
C GLU A 25 15.95 6.33 19.91
N LYS A 26 15.68 5.97 21.16
CA LYS A 26 15.72 4.59 21.64
C LYS A 26 14.60 3.77 20.98
N GLY A 27 14.98 2.84 20.09
CA GLY A 27 14.04 1.98 19.35
C GLY A 27 13.96 2.26 17.84
N SER A 28 14.58 3.35 17.37
CA SER A 28 14.62 3.70 15.94
C SER A 28 15.44 2.69 15.14
N ARG A 29 14.79 1.92 14.26
CA ARG A 29 15.46 1.07 13.26
C ARG A 29 15.60 1.85 11.97
N VAL A 30 16.84 2.08 11.54
CA VAL A 30 17.13 2.79 10.28
C VAL A 30 17.15 1.79 9.14
N MET A 31 16.26 1.99 8.17
CA MET A 31 16.33 1.26 6.90
C MET A 31 17.09 2.10 5.88
N ARG A 32 18.21 1.58 5.37
CA ARG A 32 18.91 2.20 4.24
C ARG A 32 18.15 1.88 2.95
N VAL A 33 17.59 2.90 2.31
CA VAL A 33 16.92 2.77 1.01
C VAL A 33 17.92 3.10 -0.10
N ASN A 34 18.23 2.11 -0.93
CA ASN A 34 19.29 2.22 -1.94
C ASN A 34 18.81 2.67 -3.32
N SER A 35 17.50 2.73 -3.57
CA SER A 35 16.94 3.12 -4.87
C SER A 35 16.25 4.50 -4.81
N PRO A 36 16.40 5.35 -5.84
CA PRO A 36 15.65 6.61 -5.93
C PRO A 36 14.14 6.39 -5.85
N ILE A 37 13.65 5.34 -6.53
CA ILE A 37 12.24 4.93 -6.50
C ILE A 37 11.80 4.57 -5.07
N GLY A 38 12.61 3.81 -4.35
CA GLY A 38 12.32 3.43 -2.97
C GLY A 38 12.26 4.64 -2.03
N SER A 39 13.10 5.66 -2.24
CA SER A 39 13.07 6.90 -1.45
C SER A 39 11.76 7.67 -1.64
N THR A 40 11.29 7.75 -2.89
CA THR A 40 9.99 8.33 -3.22
C THR A 40 8.86 7.50 -2.59
N MET A 41 8.89 6.18 -2.72
CA MET A 41 7.89 5.29 -2.12
C MET A 41 7.82 5.43 -0.61
N PHE A 42 8.96 5.52 0.08
CA PHE A 42 8.98 5.73 1.52
C PHE A 42 8.34 7.07 1.92
N SER A 43 8.56 8.11 1.12
CA SER A 43 7.95 9.42 1.34
C SER A 43 6.43 9.39 1.15
N ILE A 44 5.96 8.68 0.12
CA ILE A 44 4.54 8.43 -0.14
C ILE A 44 3.94 7.61 1.00
N LEU A 45 4.58 6.51 1.41
CA LEU A 45 4.11 5.63 2.48
C LEU A 45 3.93 6.42 3.79
N ARG A 46 4.86 7.31 4.13
CA ARG A 46 4.72 8.17 5.31
C ARG A 46 3.48 9.07 5.23
N GLN A 47 3.23 9.67 4.06
CA GLN A 47 2.05 10.51 3.86
C GLN A 47 0.76 9.69 3.88
N PHE A 48 0.80 8.49 3.31
CA PHE A 48 -0.30 7.54 3.36
C PHE A 48 -0.66 7.16 4.80
N ASP A 49 0.32 6.80 5.64
CA ASP A 49 0.07 6.46 7.05
C ASP A 49 -0.59 7.62 7.82
N MET A 50 -0.12 8.85 7.57
CA MET A 50 -0.75 10.06 8.15
C MET A 50 -2.18 10.25 7.63
N ALA A 51 -2.42 10.06 6.33
CA ALA A 51 -3.74 10.16 5.74
C ALA A 51 -4.68 9.06 6.27
N TYR A 52 -4.18 7.84 6.45
CA TYR A 52 -4.94 6.70 6.96
C TYR A 52 -5.44 6.92 8.40
N ALA A 53 -4.63 7.59 9.23
CA ALA A 53 -5.06 7.99 10.57
C ALA A 53 -6.28 8.93 10.53
N ASN A 54 -6.29 9.89 9.61
CA ASN A 54 -7.42 10.80 9.40
C ASN A 54 -8.62 10.09 8.77
N PHE A 55 -8.36 9.20 7.81
CA PHE A 55 -9.37 8.37 7.15
C PHE A 55 -10.19 7.57 8.15
N LYS A 56 -9.53 6.87 9.09
CA LYS A 56 -10.22 6.09 10.13
C LYS A 56 -11.11 6.95 11.03
N GLY A 57 -10.69 8.18 11.32
CA GLY A 57 -11.51 9.11 12.11
C GLY A 57 -12.77 9.53 11.38
N ARG A 58 -12.69 9.71 10.04
CA ARG A 58 -13.80 10.20 9.21
C ARG A 58 -14.72 9.09 8.67
N LEU A 59 -14.39 7.83 8.90
CA LEU A 59 -15.15 6.70 8.38
C LEU A 59 -16.46 6.53 9.17
N GLY A 60 -17.60 6.67 8.50
CA GLY A 60 -18.92 6.59 9.12
C GLY A 60 -19.38 7.86 9.85
N GLU A 61 -18.62 8.95 9.78
CA GLU A 61 -19.05 10.27 10.30
C GLU A 61 -20.09 10.93 9.38
N MET A 62 -21.01 11.70 9.96
CA MET A 62 -22.00 12.47 9.21
C MET A 62 -21.31 13.59 8.41
N GLY A 63 -21.30 13.49 7.08
CA GLY A 63 -20.50 14.36 6.18
C GLY A 63 -19.03 13.92 6.03
N GLY A 64 -18.68 12.75 6.57
CA GLY A 64 -17.40 12.07 6.39
C GLY A 64 -17.40 11.13 5.18
N ILE A 65 -16.62 10.05 5.27
CA ILE A 65 -16.51 9.02 4.23
C ILE A 65 -17.44 7.87 4.61
N THR A 66 -18.25 7.38 3.67
CA THR A 66 -19.10 6.22 3.92
C THR A 66 -18.29 4.93 4.02
N TYR A 67 -18.85 3.89 4.65
CA TYR A 67 -18.16 2.59 4.73
C TYR A 67 -17.90 1.96 3.35
N GLU A 68 -18.82 2.16 2.41
CA GLU A 68 -18.69 1.65 1.03
C GLU A 68 -17.56 2.36 0.27
N GLU A 69 -17.53 3.69 0.30
CA GLU A 69 -16.44 4.47 -0.29
C GLU A 69 -15.09 4.12 0.37
N GLY A 70 -15.09 3.95 1.69
CA GLY A 70 -13.90 3.55 2.42
C GLY A 70 -13.41 2.16 2.03
N ALA A 71 -14.31 1.21 1.83
CA ALA A 71 -13.97 -0.13 1.37
C ALA A 71 -13.39 -0.11 -0.06
N ALA A 72 -13.97 0.68 -0.96
CA ALA A 72 -13.48 0.85 -2.33
C ALA A 72 -12.05 1.44 -2.37
N LEU A 73 -11.78 2.49 -1.58
CA LEU A 73 -10.44 3.07 -1.47
C LEU A 73 -9.41 2.07 -0.92
N MET A 74 -9.80 1.22 0.02
CA MET A 74 -8.92 0.19 0.56
C MET A 74 -8.68 -0.95 -0.44
N GLU A 75 -9.66 -1.25 -1.31
CA GLU A 75 -9.49 -2.20 -2.40
C GLU A 75 -8.48 -1.69 -3.43
N GLU A 76 -8.62 -0.44 -3.88
CA GLU A 76 -7.64 0.19 -4.76
C GLU A 76 -6.22 0.19 -4.14
N GLY A 77 -6.13 0.48 -2.84
CA GLY A 77 -4.87 0.38 -2.09
C GLY A 77 -4.27 -1.03 -2.12
N ARG A 78 -5.11 -2.08 -2.03
CA ARG A 78 -4.65 -3.48 -2.16
C ARG A 78 -4.13 -3.77 -3.56
N GLU A 79 -4.84 -3.37 -4.61
CA GLU A 79 -4.42 -3.56 -6.00
C GLU A 79 -3.03 -2.97 -6.26
N ILE A 80 -2.75 -1.78 -5.72
CA ILE A 80 -1.44 -1.12 -5.84
C ILE A 80 -0.34 -1.95 -5.17
N VAL A 81 -0.58 -2.47 -3.96
CA VAL A 81 0.37 -3.31 -3.22
C VAL A 81 0.65 -4.61 -3.99
N MET A 82 -0.40 -5.22 -4.54
CA MET A 82 -0.32 -6.42 -5.37
C MET A 82 0.52 -6.19 -6.64
N ALA A 83 0.22 -5.11 -7.38
CA ALA A 83 0.95 -4.74 -8.59
C ALA A 83 2.44 -4.49 -8.31
N PHE A 84 2.75 -3.84 -7.18
CA PHE A 84 4.13 -3.59 -6.79
C PHE A 84 4.88 -4.88 -6.37
N SER A 85 4.20 -5.82 -5.71
CA SER A 85 4.75 -7.12 -5.39
C SER A 85 5.05 -7.94 -6.64
N ASP A 86 4.14 -7.99 -7.62
CA ASP A 86 4.38 -8.67 -8.89
C ASP A 86 5.57 -8.05 -9.65
N PHE A 87 5.61 -6.71 -9.74
CA PHE A 87 6.74 -6.00 -10.31
C PHE A 87 8.06 -6.41 -9.64
N THR A 88 8.08 -6.45 -8.30
CA THR A 88 9.26 -6.82 -7.53
C THR A 88 9.65 -8.28 -7.77
N ALA A 89 8.69 -9.20 -7.87
CA ALA A 89 8.94 -10.60 -8.19
C ALA A 89 9.54 -10.77 -9.61
N ARG A 90 9.03 -10.02 -10.60
CA ARG A 90 9.57 -10.00 -11.97
C ARG A 90 11.00 -9.45 -12.00
N LEU A 91 11.25 -8.33 -11.34
CA LEU A 91 12.59 -7.74 -11.23
C LEU A 91 13.57 -8.71 -10.57
N SER A 92 13.16 -9.32 -9.46
CA SER A 92 13.98 -10.23 -8.66
C SER A 92 14.43 -11.45 -9.47
N ARG A 93 13.52 -12.04 -10.26
CA ARG A 93 13.87 -13.12 -11.21
C ARG A 93 14.93 -12.68 -12.23
N ARG A 94 14.84 -11.44 -12.71
CA ARG A 94 15.77 -10.91 -13.72
C ARG A 94 17.18 -10.68 -13.19
N VAL A 95 17.30 -10.34 -11.90
CA VAL A 95 18.58 -10.06 -11.24
C VAL A 95 19.09 -11.21 -10.36
N ASN A 96 18.48 -12.40 -10.49
CA ASN A 96 18.80 -13.58 -9.67
C ASN A 96 18.76 -13.30 -8.15
N PHE A 97 17.77 -12.53 -7.73
CA PHE A 97 17.49 -12.24 -6.33
C PHE A 97 16.29 -13.06 -5.85
N ARG A 98 16.36 -13.57 -4.62
CA ARG A 98 15.24 -14.28 -4.00
C ARG A 98 14.33 -13.31 -3.28
N TYR A 99 13.19 -13.01 -3.91
CA TYR A 99 12.11 -12.24 -3.29
C TYR A 99 11.22 -13.15 -2.43
N TYR A 100 10.92 -12.68 -1.23
CA TYR A 100 9.96 -13.33 -0.33
C TYR A 100 8.72 -12.44 -0.24
N ALA A 101 7.62 -12.87 -0.86
CA ALA A 101 6.36 -12.16 -0.78
C ALA A 101 5.84 -12.15 0.67
N PRO A 102 5.32 -11.01 1.17
CA PRO A 102 4.61 -10.91 2.45
C PRO A 102 3.46 -11.92 2.55
N ASN A 103 3.14 -12.36 3.76
CA ASN A 103 2.08 -13.36 3.95
C ASN A 103 0.70 -12.79 3.63
N GLU A 104 0.48 -11.52 3.95
CA GLU A 104 -0.76 -10.79 3.67
C GLU A 104 -1.11 -10.80 2.17
N ILE A 105 -0.09 -10.76 1.31
CA ILE A 105 -0.24 -10.86 -0.14
C ILE A 105 -0.61 -12.29 -0.57
N LYS A 106 -0.02 -13.30 0.09
CA LYS A 106 -0.33 -14.71 -0.22
C LYS A 106 -1.77 -15.03 0.16
N ASP A 107 -2.19 -14.62 1.36
CA ASP A 107 -3.53 -14.86 1.87
C ASP A 107 -4.57 -14.22 0.94
N TYR A 108 -4.32 -13.00 0.48
CA TYR A 108 -5.20 -12.33 -0.47
C TYR A 108 -5.24 -13.02 -1.84
N LEU A 109 -4.11 -13.49 -2.37
CA LEU A 109 -4.09 -14.27 -3.62
C LEU A 109 -4.87 -15.59 -3.51
N GLU A 110 -4.85 -16.22 -2.34
CA GLU A 110 -5.65 -17.43 -2.10
C GLU A 110 -7.15 -17.11 -2.07
N LEU A 111 -7.55 -15.98 -1.47
CA LEU A 111 -8.93 -15.51 -1.49
C LEU A 111 -9.43 -15.23 -2.92
N LEU A 112 -8.63 -14.54 -3.74
CA LEU A 112 -8.99 -14.27 -5.15
C LEU A 112 -9.20 -15.58 -5.93
N LYS A 113 -8.29 -16.55 -5.79
CA LYS A 113 -8.44 -17.86 -6.44
C LYS A 113 -9.69 -18.61 -5.99
N ALA A 114 -10.05 -18.49 -4.71
CA ALA A 114 -11.27 -19.11 -4.19
C ALA A 114 -12.53 -18.45 -4.77
N GLN A 115 -12.52 -17.12 -4.93
CA GLN A 115 -13.59 -16.37 -5.58
C GLN A 115 -13.74 -16.73 -7.06
N GLU A 116 -12.65 -16.71 -7.82
CA GLU A 116 -12.65 -17.12 -9.24
C GLU A 116 -13.22 -18.54 -9.41
N LYS A 117 -12.78 -19.48 -8.58
CA LYS A 117 -13.28 -20.86 -8.61
C LYS A 117 -14.78 -20.96 -8.28
N SER A 118 -15.27 -20.11 -7.39
CA SER A 118 -16.70 -20.07 -7.05
C SER A 118 -17.55 -19.45 -8.16
N GLU A 119 -17.03 -18.46 -8.88
CA GLU A 119 -17.69 -17.84 -10.03
C GLU A 119 -17.67 -18.75 -11.27
N GLU A 120 -16.61 -19.51 -11.48
CA GLU A 120 -16.55 -20.55 -12.51
C GLU A 120 -17.60 -21.64 -12.23
N ALA A 121 -17.68 -22.11 -10.97
CA ALA A 121 -18.67 -23.12 -10.58
C ALA A 121 -20.13 -22.64 -10.71
N SER A 122 -20.41 -21.36 -10.47
CA SER A 122 -21.76 -20.80 -10.65
C SER A 122 -22.13 -20.64 -12.13
N ARG A 123 -21.18 -20.22 -12.99
CA ARG A 123 -21.38 -20.14 -14.45
C ARG A 123 -21.59 -21.52 -15.07
N ASP A 124 -20.85 -22.53 -14.61
CA ASP A 124 -21.01 -23.92 -15.08
C ASP A 124 -22.38 -24.50 -14.66
N ALA A 125 -22.88 -24.14 -13.47
CA ALA A 125 -24.22 -24.50 -13.02
C ALA A 125 -25.33 -23.82 -13.83
N GLU A 126 -25.23 -22.52 -14.13
CA GLU A 126 -26.22 -21.80 -14.98
C GLU A 126 -26.22 -22.30 -16.44
N GLY A 127 -25.05 -22.67 -16.97
CA GLY A 127 -24.91 -23.26 -18.29
C GLY A 127 -25.52 -24.65 -18.40
N ALA A 128 -25.43 -25.48 -17.35
CA ALA A 128 -26.04 -26.81 -17.32
C ALA A 128 -27.57 -26.76 -17.27
N VAL A 129 -28.16 -25.84 -16.49
CA VAL A 129 -29.63 -25.69 -16.37
C VAL A 129 -30.27 -25.23 -17.69
N SER A 130 -29.54 -24.47 -18.51
CA SER A 130 -30.01 -24.01 -19.82
C SER A 130 -29.91 -25.07 -20.93
N ALA A 131 -29.14 -26.14 -20.74
CA ALA A 131 -28.96 -27.21 -21.73
C ALA A 131 -29.97 -28.38 -21.57
N GLU A 132 -30.72 -28.41 -20.46
CA GLU A 132 -31.74 -29.43 -20.17
C GLU A 132 -33.20 -28.94 -20.40
N SER A 133 -33.39 -27.76 -20.99
CA SER A 133 -34.72 -27.18 -21.32
C SER A 133 -35.08 -27.24 -22.80
#